data_AF-A0A6B2UX50-F1
#
_entry.id   AF-A0A6B2UX50-F1
#
_cell.length_a   1.000
_cell.length_b   1.000
_cell.length_c   1.000
_cell.angle_alpha   90.00
_cell.angle_beta   90.00
_cell.angle_gamma   90.00
#
_symmetry.space_group_name_H-M   'P 1'
#
loop_
_entity.id
_entity.type
_entity.pdbx_description
1 polymer ?
#
loop_
_entity_poly.entity_id
_entity_poly.type
_entity_poly.pdbx_seq_one_letter_code
_entity_poly.pdbx_strand_id
1 'polypeptide(L)'
;MSENSKPGVWEGFKSFLMRGNVIDLAVAVVIGAAFTNIVNAVVKGVINPLVGAFGTQDLDKYSYCLQSPCVPASGGKEAEGIQIMWGTVLSAALTFLITAAVVYFLMVLPMSRYLSRLAARREAKYGAPEVPVSELDVLKDIRDELVAARIARGESAPNGPAAPGATAWQPPQEPGTPEGPTGKQGPTKS
;
A
#
# COMPACT_ATOMS: atom_id res chain seq x y z
N MET A 1 -47.17 -12.18 -20.85
CA MET A 1 -45.82 -12.09 -21.43
C MET A 1 -44.92 -11.49 -20.37
N SER A 2 -44.14 -12.32 -19.69
CA SER A 2 -43.17 -11.85 -18.68
C SER A 2 -41.96 -12.76 -18.79
N GLU A 3 -41.09 -12.45 -19.75
CA GLU A 3 -39.88 -13.20 -20.00
C GLU A 3 -38.81 -12.83 -18.95
N ASN A 4 -38.17 -13.88 -18.47
CA ASN A 4 -37.19 -13.94 -17.40
C ASN A 4 -35.90 -13.19 -17.79
N SER A 5 -35.59 -12.08 -17.13
CA SER A 5 -34.24 -11.49 -17.18
C SER A 5 -33.56 -11.74 -15.84
N LYS A 6 -32.91 -12.91 -15.71
CA LYS A 6 -31.90 -13.13 -14.68
C LYS A 6 -30.86 -12.02 -14.84
N PRO A 7 -30.47 -11.28 -13.78
CA PRO A 7 -29.38 -10.33 -13.88
C PRO A 7 -28.16 -11.09 -14.40
N GLY A 8 -27.75 -10.74 -15.62
CA GLY A 8 -26.65 -11.45 -16.27
C GLY A 8 -25.38 -11.24 -15.47
N VAL A 9 -24.47 -12.22 -15.49
CA VAL A 9 -23.11 -12.06 -14.93
C VAL A 9 -22.45 -10.76 -15.45
N TRP A 10 -22.82 -10.34 -16.66
CA TRP A 10 -22.46 -9.07 -17.28
C TRP A 10 -22.94 -7.82 -16.52
N GLU A 11 -24.20 -7.79 -16.07
CA GLU A 11 -24.74 -6.66 -15.27
C GLU A 11 -24.15 -6.65 -13.86
N GLY A 12 -23.91 -7.82 -13.27
CA GLY A 12 -23.16 -7.98 -12.02
C GLY A 12 -21.72 -7.47 -12.13
N PHE A 13 -21.04 -7.75 -13.23
CA PHE A 13 -19.68 -7.28 -13.48
C PHE A 13 -19.64 -5.77 -13.74
N LYS A 14 -20.57 -5.22 -14.53
CA LYS A 14 -20.68 -3.77 -14.75
C LYS A 14 -20.93 -3.02 -13.43
N SER A 15 -21.86 -3.50 -12.60
CA SER A 15 -22.14 -2.90 -11.28
C SER A 15 -20.97 -3.03 -10.29
N PHE A 16 -20.09 -4.02 -10.48
CA PHE A 16 -18.84 -4.14 -9.72
C PHE A 16 -17.79 -3.13 -10.17
N LEU A 17 -17.59 -2.94 -11.48
CA LEU A 17 -16.67 -1.92 -12.00
C LEU A 17 -17.14 -0.50 -11.65
N MET A 18 -18.44 -0.23 -11.76
CA MET A 18 -19.02 1.09 -11.46
C MET A 18 -18.93 1.49 -9.98
N ARG A 19 -18.43 0.63 -9.09
CA ARG A 19 -18.14 0.95 -7.68
C ARG A 19 -16.95 1.92 -7.51
N GLY A 20 -16.30 2.34 -8.61
CA GLY A 20 -15.30 3.42 -8.68
C GLY A 20 -13.91 2.99 -8.18
N ASN A 21 -13.84 2.55 -6.92
CA ASN A 21 -12.59 2.15 -6.26
C ASN A 21 -11.80 1.05 -7.01
N VAL A 22 -12.49 0.17 -7.75
CA VAL A 22 -11.84 -0.91 -8.52
C VAL A 22 -11.27 -0.41 -9.84
N ILE A 23 -11.96 0.51 -10.52
CA ILE A 23 -11.51 1.05 -11.80
C ILE A 23 -10.24 1.88 -11.58
N ASP A 24 -10.22 2.75 -10.57
CA ASP A 24 -9.07 3.61 -10.29
C ASP A 24 -7.82 2.78 -9.93
N LEU A 25 -8.00 1.72 -9.12
CA LEU A 25 -6.93 0.78 -8.80
C LEU A 25 -6.45 0.04 -10.06
N ALA A 26 -7.37 -0.50 -10.86
CA ALA A 26 -7.02 -1.24 -12.08
C ALA A 26 -6.25 -0.36 -13.07
N VAL A 27 -6.70 0.88 -13.28
CA VAL A 27 -6.03 1.85 -14.17
C VAL A 27 -4.64 2.19 -13.63
N ALA A 28 -4.49 2.42 -12.32
CA ALA A 28 -3.20 2.71 -11.71
C ALA A 28 -2.18 1.58 -11.94
N VAL A 29 -2.60 0.31 -11.77
CA VAL A 29 -1.74 -0.86 -11.97
C VAL A 29 -1.33 -1.02 -13.44
N VAL A 30 -2.28 -0.88 -14.37
CA VAL A 30 -2.00 -1.02 -15.81
C VAL A 30 -1.04 0.06 -16.30
N ILE A 31 -1.26 1.32 -15.90
CA ILE A 31 -0.37 2.44 -16.25
C ILE A 31 1.00 2.25 -15.63
N GLY A 32 1.07 1.83 -14.35
CA GLY A 32 2.34 1.56 -13.67
C GLY A 32 3.17 0.48 -14.35
N ALA A 33 2.54 -0.62 -14.77
CA ALA A 33 3.20 -1.70 -15.51
C ALA A 33 3.70 -1.25 -16.89
N ALA A 34 2.86 -0.55 -17.66
CA ALA A 34 3.23 -0.04 -18.98
C ALA A 34 4.40 0.96 -18.91
N PHE A 35 4.36 1.88 -17.93
CA PHE A 35 5.42 2.86 -17.74
C PHE A 35 6.75 2.21 -17.33
N THR A 36 6.71 1.24 -16.42
CA THR A 36 7.90 0.47 -16.01
C THR A 36 8.55 -0.22 -17.21
N ASN A 37 7.74 -0.79 -18.11
CA ASN A 37 8.25 -1.40 -19.34
C ASN A 37 8.97 -0.41 -20.27
N ILE A 38 8.45 0.81 -20.41
CA ILE A 38 9.10 1.88 -21.20
C ILE A 38 10.46 2.23 -20.61
N VAL A 39 10.53 2.44 -19.28
CA VAL A 39 11.80 2.76 -18.63
C VAL A 39 12.79 1.61 -18.77
N ASN A 40 12.35 0.37 -18.56
CA ASN A 40 13.18 -0.82 -18.75
C ASN A 40 13.72 -0.92 -20.18
N ALA A 41 12.91 -0.62 -21.20
CA ALA A 41 13.35 -0.62 -22.59
C ALA A 41 14.42 0.44 -22.85
N VAL A 42 14.29 1.64 -22.27
CA VAL A 42 15.30 2.71 -22.39
C VAL A 42 16.60 2.33 -21.67
N VAL A 43 16.50 1.77 -20.46
CA VAL A 43 17.68 1.35 -19.70
C VAL A 43 18.42 0.25 -20.46
N LYS A 44 17.72 -0.80 -20.88
CA LYS A 44 18.34 -1.90 -21.64
C LYS A 44 18.85 -1.47 -23.01
N GLY A 45 18.13 -0.60 -23.72
CA GLY A 45 18.44 -0.22 -25.09
C GLY A 45 19.48 0.89 -25.23
N VAL A 46 19.62 1.76 -24.24
CA VAL A 46 20.48 2.95 -24.32
C VAL A 46 21.50 2.98 -23.18
N ILE A 47 21.06 2.77 -21.94
CA ILE A 47 21.93 2.94 -20.77
C ILE A 47 22.88 1.75 -20.60
N ASN A 48 22.39 0.52 -20.68
CA ASN A 48 23.21 -0.68 -20.59
C ASN A 48 24.33 -0.72 -21.63
N PRO A 49 24.10 -0.43 -22.93
CA PRO A 49 25.19 -0.36 -23.90
C PRO A 49 26.12 0.84 -23.69
N LEU A 50 25.63 1.99 -23.21
CA LEU A 50 26.50 3.13 -22.84
C LEU A 50 27.42 2.75 -21.67
N VAL A 51 26.88 2.20 -20.60
CA VAL A 51 27.65 1.77 -19.43
C VAL A 51 28.59 0.62 -19.79
N GLY A 52 28.16 -0.31 -20.66
CA GLY A 52 28.99 -1.39 -21.20
C GLY A 52 30.03 -0.94 -22.23
N ALA A 53 29.96 0.30 -22.73
CA ALA A 53 30.99 0.91 -23.56
C ALA A 53 32.05 1.65 -22.72
N PHE A 54 31.66 2.22 -21.56
CA PHE A 54 32.58 2.90 -20.65
C PHE A 54 33.18 1.98 -19.57
N GLY A 55 32.48 0.92 -19.17
CA GLY A 55 32.98 -0.20 -18.38
C GLY A 55 33.22 -1.42 -19.27
N THR A 56 34.15 -2.31 -18.93
CA THR A 56 34.36 -3.53 -19.73
C THR A 56 33.05 -4.34 -19.80
N GLN A 57 32.66 -4.73 -21.02
CA GLN A 57 31.65 -5.73 -21.43
C GLN A 57 30.39 -5.92 -20.54
N ASP A 58 29.22 -5.63 -21.10
CA ASP A 58 27.85 -5.97 -20.64
C ASP A 58 27.71 -6.28 -19.13
N LEU A 59 27.13 -5.35 -18.36
CA LEU A 59 26.84 -5.54 -16.94
C LEU A 59 26.21 -6.91 -16.66
N ASP A 60 25.29 -7.39 -17.50
CA ASP A 60 24.59 -8.66 -17.31
C ASP A 60 25.50 -9.92 -17.45
N LYS A 61 26.70 -9.80 -18.04
CA LYS A 61 27.64 -10.90 -18.28
C LYS A 61 28.73 -11.04 -17.23
N TYR A 62 28.74 -10.19 -16.21
CA TYR A 62 29.65 -10.34 -15.08
C TYR A 62 29.22 -11.52 -14.19
N SER A 63 29.89 -12.65 -14.39
CA SER A 63 29.75 -13.85 -13.59
C SER A 63 31.03 -14.11 -12.78
N TYR A 64 30.91 -14.37 -11.49
CA TYR A 64 32.01 -14.90 -10.68
C TYR A 64 31.78 -16.38 -10.39
N CYS A 65 32.86 -17.16 -10.46
CA CYS A 65 32.81 -18.61 -10.34
C CYS A 65 33.29 -19.07 -8.97
N LEU A 66 32.38 -19.66 -8.20
CA LEU A 66 32.70 -20.18 -6.87
C LEU A 66 33.39 -21.55 -6.90
N GLN A 67 33.18 -22.35 -7.96
CA GLN A 67 33.75 -23.69 -8.11
C GLN A 67 34.13 -23.94 -9.58
N SER A 68 35.35 -24.41 -9.83
CA SER A 68 35.84 -24.78 -11.17
C SER A 68 35.29 -26.16 -11.60
N PRO A 69 34.93 -26.39 -12.87
CA PRO A 69 35.07 -25.52 -14.04
C PRO A 69 33.75 -24.82 -14.42
N CYS A 70 33.75 -23.48 -14.45
CA CYS A 70 32.66 -22.72 -15.05
C CYS A 70 32.85 -22.63 -16.57
N VAL A 71 32.33 -23.60 -17.29
CA VAL A 71 32.12 -23.44 -18.73
C VAL A 71 30.70 -22.90 -18.90
N PRO A 72 30.49 -21.74 -19.54
CA PRO A 72 29.14 -21.31 -19.88
C PRO A 72 28.53 -22.39 -20.78
N ALA A 73 27.28 -22.79 -20.52
CA ALA A 73 26.52 -23.72 -21.36
C ALA A 73 26.17 -23.12 -22.73
N SER A 74 27.18 -22.70 -23.49
CA SER A 74 27.06 -22.29 -24.88
C SER A 74 27.33 -23.52 -25.74
N GLY A 75 26.26 -24.18 -26.18
CA GLY A 75 26.34 -25.32 -27.10
C GLY A 75 25.76 -26.65 -26.60
N GLY A 76 24.88 -26.65 -25.59
CA GLY A 76 24.15 -27.86 -25.19
C GLY A 76 24.91 -28.83 -24.28
N LYS A 77 25.87 -28.33 -23.49
CA LYS A 77 26.48 -29.09 -22.38
C LYS A 77 26.05 -28.48 -21.05
N GLU A 78 25.77 -29.34 -20.08
CA GLU A 78 25.35 -28.95 -18.73
C GLU A 78 26.39 -28.00 -18.12
N ALA A 79 25.92 -26.89 -17.54
CA ALA A 79 26.78 -25.96 -16.84
C ALA A 79 27.32 -26.65 -15.58
N GLU A 80 28.56 -27.11 -15.60
CA GLU A 80 29.27 -27.45 -14.38
C GLU A 80 29.64 -26.14 -13.65
N GLY A 81 29.43 -26.12 -12.33
CA GLY A 81 29.82 -25.00 -11.46
C GLY A 81 28.69 -24.04 -11.06
N ILE A 82 28.85 -23.43 -9.89
CA ILE A 82 27.95 -22.39 -9.36
C ILE A 82 28.45 -21.03 -9.86
N GLN A 83 27.76 -20.48 -10.88
CA GLN A 83 28.01 -19.14 -11.40
C GLN A 83 27.16 -18.10 -10.67
N ILE A 84 27.79 -17.10 -10.04
CA ILE A 84 27.10 -15.95 -9.46
C ILE A 84 27.11 -14.80 -10.46
N MET A 85 25.95 -14.55 -11.08
CA MET A 85 25.72 -13.46 -12.03
C MET A 85 25.43 -12.15 -11.27
N TRP A 86 26.42 -11.58 -10.60
CA TRP A 86 26.26 -10.31 -9.87
C TRP A 86 25.96 -9.13 -10.80
N GLY A 87 26.33 -9.28 -12.06
CA GLY A 87 26.06 -8.35 -13.13
C GLY A 87 24.59 -7.98 -13.35
N THR A 88 23.69 -8.97 -13.29
CA THR A 88 22.25 -8.77 -13.47
C THR A 88 21.63 -8.00 -12.29
N VAL A 89 22.18 -8.18 -11.08
CA VAL A 89 21.76 -7.45 -9.88
C VAL A 89 22.15 -5.97 -9.99
N LEU A 90 23.35 -5.67 -10.49
CA LEU A 90 23.80 -4.30 -10.71
C LEU A 90 22.97 -3.61 -11.81
N SER A 91 22.67 -4.32 -12.90
CA SER A 91 21.78 -3.88 -13.97
C SER A 91 20.37 -3.59 -13.45
N ALA A 92 19.81 -4.46 -12.62
CA ALA A 92 18.51 -4.26 -11.98
C ALA A 92 18.52 -3.08 -11.00
N ALA A 93 19.57 -2.91 -10.21
CA ALA A 93 19.72 -1.78 -9.29
C ALA A 93 19.81 -0.44 -10.04
N LEU A 94 20.58 -0.40 -11.14
CA LEU A 94 20.66 0.78 -12.00
C LEU A 94 19.31 1.11 -12.63
N THR A 95 18.60 0.11 -13.13
CA THR A 95 17.26 0.25 -13.70
C THR A 95 16.28 0.81 -12.67
N PHE A 96 16.32 0.31 -11.43
CA PHE A 96 15.50 0.81 -10.33
C PHE A 96 15.82 2.28 -10.02
N LEU A 97 17.10 2.64 -9.94
CA LEU A 97 17.55 4.00 -9.60
C LEU A 97 17.15 5.02 -10.67
N ILE A 98 17.25 4.64 -11.95
CA ILE A 98 16.81 5.46 -13.08
C ILE A 98 15.28 5.59 -13.08
N THR A 99 14.55 4.49 -12.88
CA THR A 99 13.08 4.50 -12.81
C THR A 99 12.60 5.42 -11.68
N ALA A 100 13.19 5.30 -10.49
CA ALA A 100 12.89 6.14 -9.35
C ALA A 100 13.19 7.63 -9.65
N ALA A 101 14.32 7.93 -10.29
CA ALA A 101 14.67 9.29 -10.68
C ALA A 101 13.68 9.89 -11.68
N VAL A 102 13.28 9.13 -12.71
CA VAL A 102 12.32 9.59 -13.72
C VAL A 102 10.93 9.81 -13.09
N VAL A 103 10.45 8.86 -12.28
CA VAL A 103 9.16 9.01 -11.57
C VAL A 103 9.19 10.21 -10.63
N TYR A 104 10.28 10.38 -9.87
CA TYR A 104 10.42 11.51 -8.97
C TYR A 104 10.41 12.85 -9.73
N PHE A 105 11.18 12.97 -10.82
CA PHE A 105 11.31 14.21 -11.56
C PHE A 105 10.06 14.56 -12.40
N LEU A 106 9.40 13.56 -13.01
CA LEU A 106 8.26 13.78 -13.90
C LEU A 106 6.89 13.72 -13.22
N MET A 107 6.74 12.98 -12.12
CA MET A 107 5.46 12.88 -11.39
C MET A 107 5.53 13.64 -10.08
N VAL A 108 6.48 13.30 -9.19
CA VAL A 108 6.50 13.83 -7.82
C VAL A 108 6.85 15.31 -7.76
N LEU A 109 7.84 15.76 -8.55
CA LEU A 109 8.26 17.17 -8.58
C LEU A 109 7.18 18.12 -9.12
N PRO A 110 6.50 17.85 -10.26
CA PRO A 110 5.41 18.71 -10.69
C PRO A 110 4.18 18.60 -9.80
N MET A 111 3.86 17.41 -9.27
CA MET A 111 2.76 17.24 -8.32
C MET A 111 3.01 18.06 -7.05
N SER A 112 4.22 17.99 -6.47
CA SER A 112 4.59 18.76 -5.28
C SER A 112 4.62 20.27 -5.55
N ARG A 113 5.10 20.71 -6.72
CA ARG A 113 4.99 22.12 -7.16
C ARG A 113 3.56 22.58 -7.39
N TYR A 114 2.71 21.71 -7.92
CA TYR A 114 1.30 22.03 -8.14
C TYR A 114 0.54 22.13 -6.81
N LEU A 115 0.77 21.18 -5.91
CA LEU A 115 0.21 21.19 -4.56
C LEU A 115 0.67 22.40 -3.75
N SER A 116 1.96 22.78 -3.81
CA SER A 116 2.44 23.99 -3.13
C SER A 116 1.87 25.27 -3.73
N ARG A 117 1.66 25.34 -5.06
CA ARG A 117 0.97 26.45 -5.72
C ARG A 117 -0.51 26.52 -5.35
N LEU A 118 -1.19 25.39 -5.22
CA LEU A 118 -2.57 25.33 -4.75
C LEU A 118 -2.69 25.69 -3.28
N ALA A 119 -1.77 25.22 -2.43
CA ALA A 119 -1.68 25.59 -1.03
C ALA A 119 -1.48 27.10 -0.88
N ALA A 120 -0.52 27.69 -1.59
CA ALA A 120 -0.32 29.14 -1.58
C ALA A 120 -1.53 29.93 -2.12
N ARG A 121 -2.25 29.39 -3.12
CA ARG A 121 -3.50 29.99 -3.62
C ARG A 121 -4.67 29.83 -2.66
N ARG A 122 -4.71 28.76 -1.87
CA ARG A 122 -5.69 28.57 -0.79
C ARG A 122 -5.39 29.51 0.35
N GLU A 123 -4.15 29.57 0.84
CA GLU A 123 -3.71 30.49 1.89
C GLU A 123 -3.97 31.96 1.53
N ALA A 124 -3.80 32.34 0.25
CA ALA A 124 -4.10 33.69 -0.23
C ALA A 124 -5.60 33.99 -0.41
N LYS A 125 -6.45 32.96 -0.58
CA LYS A 125 -7.92 33.14 -0.68
C LYS A 125 -8.64 32.95 0.66
N TYR A 126 -8.06 32.14 1.55
CA TYR A 126 -8.55 31.76 2.87
C TYR A 126 -7.32 31.60 3.76
N GLY A 127 -7.04 32.59 4.61
CA GLY A 127 -5.86 32.64 5.48
C GLY A 127 -5.84 31.62 6.63
N ALA A 128 -6.19 30.36 6.39
CA ALA A 128 -6.08 29.26 7.35
C ALA A 128 -6.11 27.91 6.59
N PRO A 129 -5.40 26.87 7.07
CA PRO A 129 -5.36 25.58 6.40
C PRO A 129 -6.75 24.92 6.47
N GLU A 130 -7.49 24.98 5.36
CA GLU A 130 -8.67 24.15 5.13
C GLU A 130 -8.23 22.69 4.97
N VAL A 131 -8.11 22.01 6.11
CA VAL A 131 -8.64 20.64 6.26
C VAL A 131 -10.09 20.70 5.73
N PRO A 132 -10.56 19.72 4.93
CA PRO A 132 -11.82 19.82 4.18
C PRO A 132 -12.98 20.35 5.04
N VAL A 133 -13.51 21.51 4.63
CA VAL A 133 -14.49 22.36 5.34
C VAL A 133 -15.91 21.75 5.39
N SER A 134 -16.09 20.44 5.25
CA SER A 134 -17.43 19.87 5.08
C SER A 134 -17.87 18.91 6.17
N GLU A 135 -16.95 18.24 6.84
CA GLU A 135 -17.30 17.26 7.86
C GLU A 135 -16.66 17.63 9.20
N LEU A 136 -15.36 17.88 9.25
CA LEU A 136 -14.68 18.19 10.51
C LEU A 136 -15.19 19.48 11.17
N ASP A 137 -15.55 20.50 10.39
CA ASP A 137 -16.11 21.74 10.95
C ASP A 137 -17.55 21.55 11.41
N VAL A 138 -18.37 20.81 10.64
CA VAL A 138 -19.72 20.41 11.08
C VAL A 138 -19.66 19.57 12.36
N LEU A 139 -18.68 18.65 12.48
CA LEU A 139 -18.47 17.87 13.69
C LEU A 139 -17.99 18.73 14.88
N LYS A 140 -17.18 19.77 14.65
CA LYS A 140 -16.79 20.73 15.70
C LYS A 140 -17.99 21.55 16.15
N ASP A 141 -18.80 22.05 15.22
CA ASP A 141 -20.01 22.82 15.52
C ASP A 141 -21.00 21.97 16.31
N ILE A 142 -21.26 20.71 15.88
CA ILE A 142 -22.10 19.75 16.62
C ILE A 142 -21.51 19.47 18.02
N ARG A 143 -20.19 19.29 18.14
CA ARG A 143 -19.53 19.08 19.44
C ARG A 143 -19.75 20.28 20.36
N ASP A 144 -19.55 21.49 19.84
CA ASP A 144 -19.62 22.71 20.61
C ASP A 144 -21.07 23.02 21.02
N GLU A 145 -22.05 22.75 20.16
CA GLU A 145 -23.48 22.77 20.50
C GLU A 145 -23.83 21.74 21.58
N LEU A 146 -23.31 20.51 21.50
CA LEU A 146 -23.55 19.46 22.51
C LEU A 146 -22.90 19.79 23.86
N VAL A 147 -21.70 20.36 23.86
CA VAL A 147 -21.01 20.83 25.07
C VAL A 147 -21.76 21.99 25.70
N ALA A 148 -22.17 22.98 24.89
CA ALA A 148 -22.99 24.10 25.36
C ALA A 148 -24.34 23.61 25.91
N ALA A 149 -25.00 22.67 25.23
CA ALA A 149 -26.26 22.07 25.69
C ALA A 149 -26.09 21.25 26.97
N ARG A 150 -24.95 20.55 27.14
CA ARG A 150 -24.62 19.81 28.39
C ARG A 150 -24.38 20.76 29.56
N ILE A 151 -23.65 21.86 29.32
CA ILE A 151 -23.41 22.90 30.33
C ILE A 151 -24.72 23.58 30.72
N ALA A 152 -25.57 23.92 29.74
CA ALA A 152 -26.88 24.51 29.96
C ALA A 152 -27.86 23.59 30.69
N ARG A 153 -27.72 22.26 30.52
CA ARG A 153 -28.50 21.26 31.28
C ARG A 153 -28.02 21.08 32.73
N GLY A 154 -26.95 21.76 33.14
CA GLY A 154 -26.46 21.70 34.52
C GLY A 154 -26.01 20.32 34.96
N GLU A 155 -25.60 19.45 34.02
CA GLU A 155 -25.10 18.12 34.36
C GLU A 155 -23.64 18.24 34.82
N SER A 156 -23.47 18.66 36.08
CA SER A 156 -22.20 18.57 36.80
C SER A 156 -21.73 17.12 36.80
N ALA A 157 -20.51 16.87 36.30
CA ALA A 157 -19.87 15.57 36.37
C ALA A 157 -19.98 14.98 37.78
N PRO A 158 -20.41 13.72 37.95
CA PRO A 158 -20.25 13.07 39.23
C PRO A 158 -18.76 12.77 39.41
N ASN A 159 -18.12 13.43 40.37
CA ASN A 159 -17.00 12.81 41.07
C ASN A 159 -17.54 11.47 41.61
N GLY A 160 -16.98 10.34 41.16
CA GLY A 160 -17.51 8.99 41.39
C GLY A 160 -17.59 8.56 42.88
N PRO A 161 -18.13 7.37 43.22
CA PRO A 161 -18.44 6.22 42.36
C PRO A 161 -19.90 5.78 42.44
N ALA A 162 -20.60 5.75 41.31
CA ALA A 162 -21.71 4.83 41.03
C ALA A 162 -22.22 5.13 39.63
N ALA A 163 -21.95 4.24 38.68
CA ALA A 163 -22.66 4.23 37.41
C ALA A 163 -23.90 3.33 37.58
N PRO A 164 -25.14 3.85 37.62
CA PRO A 164 -26.29 3.02 37.37
C PRO A 164 -26.37 2.83 35.85
N GLY A 165 -25.83 1.73 35.35
CA GLY A 165 -25.93 1.34 33.94
C GLY A 165 -24.65 1.49 33.10
N ALA A 166 -23.47 1.41 33.71
CA ALA A 166 -22.27 1.07 32.95
C ALA A 166 -22.32 -0.42 32.59
N THR A 167 -23.06 -0.79 31.56
CA THR A 167 -22.72 -1.98 30.78
C THR A 167 -21.39 -1.65 30.12
N ALA A 168 -20.30 -2.05 30.78
CA ALA A 168 -18.97 -2.03 30.22
C ALA A 168 -19.04 -2.65 28.83
N TRP A 169 -18.49 -1.98 27.83
CA TRP A 169 -18.38 -2.55 26.50
C TRP A 169 -17.45 -3.77 26.61
N GLN A 170 -18.04 -4.97 26.62
CA GLN A 170 -17.30 -6.22 26.60
C GLN A 170 -16.86 -6.47 25.16
N PRO A 171 -15.55 -6.63 24.88
CA PRO A 171 -15.12 -7.05 23.55
C PRO A 171 -15.72 -8.44 23.22
N PRO A 172 -15.98 -8.76 21.94
CA PRO A 172 -16.54 -10.05 21.55
C PRO A 172 -15.71 -11.21 22.09
N GLN A 173 -16.33 -12.11 22.85
CA GLN A 173 -15.69 -13.35 23.29
C GLN A 173 -15.49 -14.27 22.08
N GLU A 174 -14.25 -14.63 21.80
CA GLU A 174 -13.91 -15.66 20.81
C GLU A 174 -14.54 -17.00 21.22
N PRO A 175 -15.13 -17.77 20.27
CA PRO A 175 -15.75 -19.06 20.58
C PRO A 175 -14.71 -20.05 21.10
N GLY A 176 -15.04 -20.69 22.23
CA GLY A 176 -14.12 -21.44 23.07
C GLY A 176 -13.35 -22.55 22.38
N THR A 177 -12.06 -22.64 22.73
CA THR A 177 -11.26 -23.85 22.55
C THR A 177 -11.61 -24.81 23.70
N PRO A 178 -11.94 -26.08 23.44
CA PRO A 178 -12.26 -27.02 24.52
C PRO A 178 -10.98 -27.43 25.26
N GLU A 179 -10.77 -26.93 26.47
CA GLU A 179 -9.79 -27.47 27.40
C GLU A 179 -10.29 -28.79 27.99
N GLY A 180 -9.48 -29.85 27.83
CA GLY A 180 -9.75 -31.20 28.34
C GLY A 180 -9.60 -31.31 29.86
N PRO A 181 -10.16 -32.35 30.50
CA PRO A 181 -10.19 -32.45 31.95
C PRO A 181 -8.85 -32.93 32.50
N THR A 182 -8.12 -32.05 33.20
CA THR A 182 -7.03 -32.48 34.10
C THR A 182 -7.59 -32.54 35.51
N GLY A 183 -7.90 -33.76 35.97
CA GLY A 183 -8.31 -34.00 37.35
C GLY A 183 -7.15 -33.88 38.31
N LYS A 184 -7.40 -33.27 39.49
CA LYS A 184 -6.81 -33.61 40.80
C LYS A 184 -7.73 -33.11 41.94
N GLN A 185 -8.43 -34.03 42.59
CA GLN A 185 -8.81 -33.94 44.01
C GLN A 185 -7.70 -34.71 44.76
N GLY A 186 -6.96 -34.17 45.71
CA GLY A 186 -7.37 -33.56 46.98
C GLY A 186 -6.97 -34.55 48.10
N PRO A 187 -6.14 -34.20 49.10
CA PRO A 187 -5.73 -35.12 50.14
C PRO A 187 -6.65 -35.02 51.37
N THR A 188 -7.19 -36.15 51.85
CA THR A 188 -7.79 -36.23 53.19
C THR A 188 -7.43 -37.55 53.85
N LYS A 189 -6.76 -37.42 55.01
CA LYS A 189 -6.59 -38.43 56.05
C LYS A 189 -7.96 -39.02 56.45
N SER A 190 -8.06 -40.34 56.60
CA SER A 190 -8.16 -41.04 57.89
C SER A 190 -8.22 -42.54 57.70
#